data_AF-A0A7W5H6T3-F1
#
_entry.id   AF-A0A7W5H6T3-F1
#
_cell.length_a   1.000
_cell.length_b   1.000
_cell.length_c   1.000
_cell.angle_alpha   90.00
_cell.angle_beta   90.00
_cell.angle_gamma   90.00
#
_symmetry.space_group_name_H-M   'P 1'
#
loop_
_entity.id
_entity.type
_entity.pdbx_description
1 polymer ?
#
loop_
_entity_poly.entity_id
_entity_poly.type
_entity_poly.pdbx_seq_one_letter_code
_entity_poly.pdbx_strand_id
1 'polypeptide(L)'
;MPSLSNRLWMILTLKCGQASILMSDSLDRKLLWHERLALRGHLIACRVCPTLKTQLETIARTSRRKPPSDINLSSDAKQRLKEAIRASQTIEE
;
A
#
# COMPACT_ATOMS: atom_id res chain seq x y z
N MET A 1 17.71 32.09 -7.09
CA MET A 1 17.55 30.74 -7.67
C MET A 1 17.58 29.73 -6.53
N PRO A 2 16.47 29.03 -6.20
CA PRO A 2 16.45 28.13 -5.04
C PRO A 2 17.29 26.88 -5.32
N SER A 3 18.16 26.55 -4.38
CA SER A 3 19.19 25.52 -4.47
C SER A 3 18.60 24.10 -4.55
N LEU A 4 19.20 23.27 -5.40
CA LEU A 4 18.92 21.83 -5.53
C LEU A 4 19.03 21.05 -4.21
N SER A 5 19.65 21.63 -3.16
CA SER A 5 19.84 21.00 -1.85
C SER A 5 18.55 20.57 -1.14
N ASN A 6 17.43 21.28 -1.32
CA ASN A 6 16.21 20.97 -0.57
C ASN A 6 15.41 19.79 -1.15
N ARG A 7 15.59 19.49 -2.44
CA ARG A 7 14.94 18.35 -3.12
C ARG A 7 15.69 17.03 -2.89
N LEU A 8 17.00 17.10 -2.77
CA LEU A 8 17.84 15.96 -2.40
C LEU A 8 17.55 15.50 -0.97
N TRP A 9 17.30 16.43 -0.04
CA TRP A 9 17.03 16.09 1.36
C TRP A 9 15.75 15.24 1.50
N MET A 10 14.64 15.59 0.85
CA MET A 10 13.39 14.80 0.92
C MET A 10 13.51 13.40 0.29
N ILE A 11 14.38 13.26 -0.73
CA ILE A 11 14.72 11.98 -1.39
C ILE A 11 15.66 11.14 -0.51
N LEU A 12 16.58 11.77 0.23
CA LEU A 12 17.52 11.14 1.16
C LEU A 12 16.89 10.79 2.51
N THR A 13 15.86 11.51 2.99
CA THR A 13 15.20 11.21 4.27
C THR A 13 14.35 9.94 4.19
N LEU A 14 13.80 9.61 3.01
CA LEU A 14 13.09 8.35 2.79
C LEU A 14 14.10 7.20 2.70
N LYS A 15 14.23 6.43 3.78
CA LYS A 15 15.06 5.21 3.80
C LYS A 15 14.45 4.13 2.91
N CYS A 16 15.28 3.23 2.37
CA CYS A 16 14.81 2.09 1.56
C CYS A 16 13.75 1.26 2.30
N GLY A 17 13.85 1.12 3.63
CA GLY A 17 12.82 0.43 4.43
C GLY A 17 11.47 1.15 4.44
N GLN A 18 11.47 2.48 4.60
CA GLN A 18 10.25 3.30 4.50
C GLN A 18 9.66 3.24 3.10
N ALA A 19 10.51 3.28 2.06
CA ALA A 19 10.09 3.12 0.68
C ALA A 19 9.45 1.74 0.44
N SER A 20 10.01 0.67 1.02
CA SER A 20 9.45 -0.69 0.95
C SER A 20 8.07 -0.78 1.60
N ILE A 21 7.90 -0.14 2.75
CA ILE A 21 6.61 -0.06 3.44
C ILE A 21 5.60 0.68 2.57
N LEU A 22 5.97 1.85 2.05
CA LEU A 22 5.12 2.64 1.15
C LEU A 22 4.76 1.89 -0.14
N MET A 23 5.70 1.11 -0.68
CA MET A 23 5.46 0.24 -1.84
C MET A 23 4.45 -0.86 -1.52
N SER A 24 4.56 -1.50 -0.35
CA SER A 24 3.59 -2.49 0.11
C SER A 24 2.22 -1.85 0.35
N ASP A 25 2.17 -0.72 1.06
CA ASP A 25 0.93 0.00 1.34
C ASP A 25 0.25 0.46 0.04
N SER A 26 1.01 0.76 -1.01
CA SER A 26 0.46 1.08 -2.33
C SER A 26 -0.30 -0.07 -3.02
N LEU A 27 -0.05 -1.30 -2.59
CA LEU A 27 -0.72 -2.50 -3.12
C LEU A 27 -2.04 -2.81 -2.41
N ASP A 28 -2.14 -2.44 -1.13
CA ASP A 28 -3.29 -2.64 -0.26
C ASP A 28 -4.22 -1.42 -0.20
N ARG A 29 -3.65 -0.22 -0.14
CA ARG A 29 -4.34 1.06 0.02
C ARG A 29 -3.91 2.06 -1.06
N LYS A 30 -4.79 3.04 -1.32
CA LYS A 30 -4.43 4.20 -2.16
C LYS A 30 -3.51 5.13 -1.36
N LEU A 31 -2.24 5.19 -1.73
CA LEU A 31 -1.29 6.19 -1.23
C LEU A 31 -1.78 7.61 -1.46
N LEU A 32 -1.47 8.49 -0.51
CA LEU A 32 -1.65 9.93 -0.63
C LEU A 32 -0.71 10.48 -1.72
N TRP A 33 -1.13 11.57 -2.35
CA TRP A 33 -0.39 12.17 -3.47
C TRP A 33 1.05 12.56 -3.12
N HIS A 34 1.29 13.03 -1.89
CA HIS A 34 2.62 13.39 -1.39
C HIS A 34 3.51 12.16 -1.16
N GLU A 35 2.97 11.07 -0.64
CA GLU A 35 3.68 9.78 -0.47
C GLU A 35 4.12 9.23 -1.83
N ARG A 36 3.24 9.34 -2.83
CA ARG A 36 3.54 8.94 -4.22
C ARG A 36 4.68 9.76 -4.82
N LEU A 37 4.71 11.08 -4.56
CA LEU A 37 5.78 11.97 -5.00
C LEU A 37 7.12 11.63 -4.33
N ALA A 38 7.12 11.42 -3.00
CA ALA A 38 8.31 11.03 -2.25
C ALA A 38 8.87 9.68 -2.74
N LEU A 39 8.01 8.67 -2.93
CA LEU A 39 8.40 7.37 -3.45
C LEU A 39 8.98 7.46 -4.86
N ARG A 40 8.35 8.22 -5.76
CA ARG A 40 8.89 8.45 -7.12
C ARG A 40 10.27 9.11 -7.10
N GLY A 41 10.46 10.11 -6.24
CA GLY A 41 11.76 10.75 -6.06
C GLY A 41 12.83 9.76 -5.58
N HIS A 42 12.50 8.92 -4.58
CA HIS A 42 13.39 7.89 -4.07
C HIS A 42 13.73 6.81 -5.10
N LEU A 43 12.77 6.38 -5.92
CA LEU A 43 12.99 5.40 -6.99
C LEU A 43 13.94 5.91 -8.10
N ILE A 44 14.04 7.21 -8.31
CA ILE A 44 14.98 7.80 -9.26
C ILE A 44 16.41 7.84 -8.67
N ALA A 45 16.53 8.09 -7.36
CA ALA A 45 17.83 8.18 -6.69
C ALA A 45 18.39 6.83 -6.25
N CYS A 46 17.54 5.85 -5.95
CA CYS A 46 17.93 4.52 -5.50
C CYS A 46 17.81 3.50 -6.64
N ARG A 47 18.88 2.77 -6.94
CA ARG A 47 18.87 1.73 -8.00
C ARG A 47 18.19 0.42 -7.60
N VAL A 48 18.06 0.13 -6.30
CA VAL A 48 17.54 -1.15 -5.80
C VAL A 48 16.02 -1.15 -5.66
N CYS A 49 15.45 -0.04 -5.18
CA CYS A 49 14.01 0.09 -4.94
C CYS A 49 13.12 -0.12 -6.19
N PRO A 50 13.52 0.27 -7.42
CA PRO A 50 12.78 -0.05 -8.65
C PRO A 50 12.63 -1.55 -8.91
N THR A 51 13.69 -2.33 -8.62
CA THR A 51 13.66 -3.79 -8.76
C THR A 51 12.69 -4.40 -7.76
N LEU A 52 12.76 -3.96 -6.49
CA LEU A 52 11.84 -4.40 -5.44
C LEU A 52 10.37 -4.07 -5.78
N LYS A 53 10.10 -2.85 -6.27
CA LYS A 53 8.77 -2.45 -6.73
C LYS A 53 8.21 -3.41 -7.78
N THR A 54 9.05 -3.80 -8.74
CA THR A 54 8.66 -4.69 -9.84
C THR A 54 8.36 -6.11 -9.33
N GLN A 55 9.14 -6.60 -8.36
CA GLN A 55 8.89 -7.89 -7.70
C GLN A 55 7.55 -7.87 -6.92
N LEU A 56 7.33 -6.82 -6.11
CA LEU A 56 6.10 -6.63 -5.36
C LEU A 56 4.86 -6.54 -6.27
N GLU A 57 4.95 -5.80 -7.38
CA GLU A 57 3.86 -5.74 -8.36
C GLU A 57 3.59 -7.10 -9.02
N THR A 58 4.64 -7.88 -9.32
CA THR A 58 4.49 -9.21 -9.88
C THR A 58 3.75 -10.14 -8.92
N ILE A 59 4.16 -10.15 -7.65
CA ILE A 59 3.50 -10.93 -6.59
C ILE A 59 2.04 -10.49 -6.43
N ALA A 60 1.78 -9.18 -6.42
CA ALA A 60 0.41 -8.67 -6.29
C ALA A 60 -0.46 -9.03 -7.49
N ARG A 61 0.09 -9.05 -8.70
CA ARG A 61 -0.64 -9.46 -9.92
C ARG A 61 -0.99 -10.93 -9.90
N THR A 62 -0.10 -11.80 -9.44
CA THR A 62 -0.37 -13.24 -9.32
C THR A 62 -1.33 -13.54 -8.17
N SER A 63 -1.23 -12.79 -7.06
CA SER A 63 -2.12 -12.92 -5.90
C SER A 63 -3.53 -12.36 -6.17
N ARG A 64 -3.68 -11.34 -7.03
CA ARG A 64 -4.98 -10.83 -7.48
C ARG A 64 -5.68 -11.77 -8.47
N ARG A 65 -5.62 -13.08 -8.22
CA ARG A 65 -6.57 -14.01 -8.83
C ARG A 65 -7.95 -13.56 -8.38
N LYS A 66 -8.78 -13.11 -9.33
CA LYS A 66 -10.17 -12.75 -9.07
C LYS A 66 -10.80 -13.91 -8.26
N PRO A 67 -11.33 -13.67 -7.05
CA PRO A 67 -12.07 -14.71 -6.37
C PRO A 67 -13.17 -15.17 -7.33
N PRO A 68 -13.40 -16.49 -7.48
CA PRO A 68 -14.46 -16.98 -8.35
C PRO A 68 -15.74 -16.18 -8.08
N SER A 69 -16.37 -15.69 -9.13
CA SER A 69 -17.59 -14.86 -9.06
C SER A 69 -18.74 -15.55 -8.30
N ASP A 70 -18.60 -16.85 -8.08
CA ASP A 70 -19.59 -17.72 -7.50
C ASP A 70 -19.38 -17.95 -6.00
N ILE A 71 -18.36 -17.30 -5.39
CA ILE A 71 -18.22 -17.24 -3.93
C ILE A 71 -19.27 -16.25 -3.40
N ASN A 72 -20.52 -16.71 -3.32
CA ASN A 72 -21.55 -16.03 -2.56
C ASN A 72 -21.54 -16.62 -1.14
N LEU A 73 -21.12 -15.83 -0.15
CA LEU A 73 -21.29 -16.20 1.24
C LEU A 73 -22.78 -16.50 1.49
N SER A 74 -23.07 -17.66 2.09
CA SER A 74 -24.41 -18.02 2.55
C SER A 74 -24.99 -16.90 3.40
N SER A 75 -26.32 -16.70 3.34
CA SER A 75 -27.03 -15.68 4.09
C SER A 75 -26.72 -15.75 5.60
N ASP A 76 -26.59 -16.97 6.14
CA ASP A 76 -26.19 -17.22 7.52
C ASP A 76 -24.78 -16.70 7.83
N ALA A 77 -23.79 -17.00 6.97
CA ALA A 77 -22.41 -16.53 7.14
C ALA A 77 -22.30 -15.00 7.06
N LYS A 78 -23.07 -14.37 6.16
CA LYS A 78 -23.17 -12.90 6.06
C LYS A 78 -23.77 -12.29 7.32
N GLN A 79 -24.78 -12.93 7.91
CA GLN A 79 -25.45 -12.43 9.11
C GLN A 79 -24.53 -12.49 10.32
N ARG A 80 -23.81 -13.60 10.51
CA ARG A 80 -22.80 -13.76 11.57
C ARG A 80 -21.68 -12.72 11.47
N LEU A 81 -21.19 -12.45 10.25
CA LEU A 81 -20.22 -11.38 9.99
C LEU A 81 -20.77 -10.00 10.37
N LYS A 82 -22.03 -9.72 10.01
CA LYS A 82 -22.68 -8.43 10.31
C LYS A 82 -22.86 -8.21 11.81
N GLU A 83 -23.23 -9.26 12.54
CA GLU A 83 -23.39 -9.22 13.99
C GLU A 83 -22.04 -9.04 14.70
N ALA A 84 -20.99 -9.75 14.26
CA ALA A 84 -19.64 -9.60 14.81
C ALA A 84 -19.07 -8.18 14.61
N ILE A 85 -19.24 -7.59 13.42
CA ILE A 85 -18.79 -6.21 13.14
C ILE A 85 -19.53 -5.21 14.03
N ARG A 86 -20.84 -5.37 14.21
CA ARG A 86 -21.63 -4.51 15.10
C ARG A 86 -21.16 -4.61 16.54
N ALA A 87 -20.94 -5.83 17.04
CA ALA A 87 -20.45 -6.06 18.40
C ALA A 87 -19.09 -5.39 18.65
N SER A 88 -18.16 -5.47 17.69
CA SER A 88 -16.87 -4.79 17.80
C SER A 88 -16.96 -3.27 17.75
N GLN A 89 -17.94 -2.72 17.03
CA GLN A 89 -18.20 -1.27 16.97
C GLN A 89 -18.85 -0.71 18.24
N THR A 90 -19.46 -1.55 19.10
CA THR A 90 -20.13 -1.10 20.32
C THR A 90 -19.20 -1.01 21.54
N ILE A 91 -17.92 -1.34 21.39
CA ILE A 91 -16.92 -1.35 22.47
C ILE A 91 -16.13 -0.01 22.53
N GLU A 92 -16.31 0.87 21.53
CA GLU A 92 -15.67 2.20 21.46
C GLU A 92 -16.60 3.37 21.91
N GLU A 93 -17.55 3.13 22.83
CA GLU A 93 -18.19 4.19 23.64
C GLU A 93 -17.81 4.10 25.11
#